data_AF-A0A1V9ZLR2-F1
#
_entry.id   AF-A0A1V9ZLR2-F1
#
_cell.length_a   1.000
_cell.length_b   1.000
_cell.length_c   1.000
_cell.angle_alpha   90.00
_cell.angle_beta   90.00
_cell.angle_gamma   90.00
#
_symmetry.space_group_name_H-M   'P 1'
#
loop_
_entity.id
_entity.type
_entity.pdbx_description
1 polymer ?
#
loop_
_entity_poly.entity_id
_entity_poly.type
_entity_poly.pdbx_seq_one_letter_code
_entity_poly.pdbx_strand_id
1 'polypeptide(L)'
;MRAPDAPEPALGSSEKRQKTLPTDELKTPEELADAMAFVQKSYSLAKRCMDLQQYGCAFRILAKVEATTRLIAKESRRGILSKVNNQRSAESEDEEMLERVRKVSFSDDVCVGEAEDIDRSISPVARPSVEEMLFVRACRDIPSENYTLYWAQDS
;
A
#
# COMPACT_ATOMS: atom_id res chain seq x y z
N MET A 1 6.14 62.09 -28.89
CA MET A 1 7.11 61.14 -29.48
C MET A 1 8.37 61.25 -28.64
N ARG A 2 9.02 60.24 -28.08
CA ARG A 2 8.90 58.78 -28.04
C ARG A 2 9.79 58.37 -26.85
N ALA A 3 9.28 57.60 -25.89
CA ALA A 3 10.11 56.93 -24.88
C ALA A 3 10.32 55.47 -25.31
N PRO A 4 11.55 54.96 -25.26
CA PRO A 4 11.81 53.52 -25.09
C PRO A 4 12.91 53.29 -24.05
N ASP A 5 13.07 52.17 -23.38
CA ASP A 5 12.31 50.95 -23.17
C ASP A 5 12.89 50.40 -21.85
N ALA A 6 12.03 49.94 -20.94
CA ALA A 6 12.49 49.28 -19.71
C ALA A 6 12.87 47.82 -20.05
N PRO A 7 13.98 47.27 -19.50
CA PRO A 7 14.34 45.88 -19.74
C PRO A 7 13.43 44.93 -18.95
N GLU A 8 12.90 43.93 -19.66
CA GLU A 8 12.07 42.84 -19.14
C GLU A 8 12.77 42.04 -18.02
N PRO A 9 12.04 41.54 -17.01
CA PRO A 9 12.58 40.56 -16.09
C PRO A 9 12.60 39.17 -16.73
N ALA A 10 13.79 38.59 -16.83
CA ALA A 10 14.05 37.24 -17.29
C ALA A 10 13.23 36.20 -16.53
N LEU A 11 12.42 35.44 -17.28
CA LEU A 11 11.78 34.20 -16.86
C LEU A 11 12.87 33.14 -16.62
N GLY A 12 13.44 33.14 -15.42
CA GLY A 12 14.24 32.03 -14.92
C GLY A 12 13.34 30.81 -14.70
N SER A 13 13.39 29.87 -15.64
CA SER A 13 12.73 28.58 -15.57
C SER A 13 13.10 27.87 -14.27
N SER A 14 12.16 27.76 -13.35
CA SER A 14 12.29 26.84 -12.23
C SER A 14 12.27 25.43 -12.80
N GLU A 15 13.45 24.81 -12.89
CA GLU A 15 13.64 23.42 -13.23
C GLU A 15 12.72 22.56 -12.36
N LYS A 16 11.60 22.16 -12.94
CA LYS A 16 10.76 21.11 -12.38
C LYS A 16 11.63 19.87 -12.40
N ARG A 17 12.23 19.55 -11.26
CA ARG A 17 12.70 18.19 -10.94
C ARG A 17 11.50 17.28 -11.19
N GLN A 18 11.44 16.73 -12.40
CA GLN A 18 10.57 15.63 -12.75
C GLN A 18 11.08 14.45 -11.93
N LYS A 19 10.62 14.34 -10.69
CA LYS A 19 10.78 13.13 -9.88
C LYS A 19 10.09 12.04 -10.68
N THR A 20 10.94 11.17 -11.22
CA THR A 20 10.63 10.02 -12.05
C THR A 20 9.49 9.20 -11.45
N LEU A 21 8.79 8.47 -12.33
CA LEU A 21 7.76 7.48 -12.02
C LEU A 21 8.03 6.72 -10.71
N PRO A 22 6.97 6.35 -9.97
CA PRO A 22 7.11 5.71 -8.68
C PRO A 22 7.83 4.37 -8.88
N THR A 23 9.09 4.31 -8.46
CA THR A 23 9.72 3.04 -8.11
C THR A 23 8.78 2.39 -7.09
N ASP A 24 8.35 1.16 -7.35
CA ASP A 24 7.35 0.38 -6.56
C ASP A 24 7.75 0.11 -5.10
N GLU A 25 8.82 0.76 -4.63
CA GLU A 25 9.49 0.50 -3.37
C GLU A 25 10.02 1.79 -2.78
N LEU A 26 9.61 2.08 -1.54
CA LEU A 26 10.26 3.05 -0.67
C LEU A 26 11.45 2.32 -0.04
N LYS A 27 12.68 2.72 -0.36
CA LYS A 27 13.90 2.00 0.07
C LYS A 27 14.60 2.71 1.22
N THR A 28 14.46 4.03 1.31
CA THR A 28 15.15 4.83 2.33
C THR A 28 14.16 5.44 3.34
N PRO A 29 14.60 5.69 4.60
CA PRO A 29 13.76 6.37 5.59
C PRO A 29 13.43 7.82 5.18
N GLU A 30 14.30 8.46 4.40
CA GLU A 30 14.07 9.79 3.84
C GLU A 30 12.94 9.77 2.81
N GLU A 31 12.91 8.78 1.91
CA GLU A 31 11.80 8.57 0.96
C GLU A 31 10.47 8.31 1.67
N LEU A 32 10.49 7.61 2.80
CA LEU A 32 9.29 7.37 3.62
C LEU A 32 8.76 8.68 4.24
N ALA A 33 9.65 9.53 4.77
CA ALA A 33 9.29 10.83 5.31
C ALA A 33 8.73 11.76 4.22
N ASP A 34 9.38 11.79 3.06
CA ASP A 34 8.91 12.49 1.86
C ASP A 34 7.52 12.02 1.42
N ALA A 35 7.29 10.71 1.40
CA ALA A 35 6.00 10.12 1.03
C ALA A 35 4.90 10.51 2.03
N MET A 36 5.18 10.49 3.33
CA MET A 36 4.25 10.95 4.36
C MET A 36 3.93 12.43 4.23
N ALA A 37 4.93 13.28 3.98
CA ALA A 37 4.76 14.71 3.76
C ALA A 37 3.93 14.98 2.49
N PHE A 38 4.17 14.23 1.41
CA PHE A 38 3.39 14.29 0.18
C PHE A 38 1.91 13.96 0.43
N VAL A 39 1.62 12.90 1.19
CA VAL A 39 0.25 12.49 1.53
C VAL A 39 -0.47 13.60 2.29
N GLN A 40 0.15 14.14 3.34
CA GLN A 40 -0.45 15.22 4.15
C GLN A 40 -0.74 16.47 3.32
N LYS A 41 0.23 16.92 2.51
CA LYS A 41 0.07 18.08 1.64
C LYS A 41 -1.02 17.84 0.59
N SER A 42 -1.04 16.66 -0.02
CA SER A 42 -2.03 16.29 -1.04
C SER A 42 -3.45 16.21 -0.47
N TYR A 43 -3.63 15.74 0.75
CA TYR A 43 -4.94 15.77 1.43
C TYR A 43 -5.46 17.19 1.61
N SER A 44 -4.60 18.12 2.08
CA SER A 44 -5.00 19.52 2.22
C SER A 44 -5.40 20.16 0.89
N LEU A 45 -4.70 19.80 -0.19
CA LEU A 45 -5.00 20.26 -1.54
C LEU A 45 -6.31 19.66 -2.07
N ALA A 46 -6.52 18.35 -1.88
CA ALA A 46 -7.75 17.67 -2.28
C ALA A 46 -8.97 18.26 -1.58
N LYS A 47 -8.86 18.54 -0.27
CA LYS A 47 -9.91 19.21 0.50
C LYS A 47 -10.26 20.57 -0.11
N ARG A 48 -9.26 21.40 -0.40
CA ARG A 48 -9.48 22.70 -1.07
C ARG A 48 -10.16 22.54 -2.44
N CYS A 49 -9.79 21.53 -3.22
CA CYS A 49 -10.45 21.25 -4.50
C CYS A 49 -11.93 20.86 -4.30
N MET A 50 -12.27 20.13 -3.23
CA MET A 50 -13.67 19.82 -2.90
C MET A 50 -14.45 21.07 -2.50
N ASP A 51 -13.85 21.95 -1.69
CA ASP A 51 -14.48 23.23 -1.29
C ASP A 51 -14.81 24.11 -2.49
N LEU A 52 -13.95 24.08 -3.52
CA LEU A 52 -14.14 24.77 -4.80
C LEU A 52 -15.01 23.99 -5.80
N GLN A 53 -15.64 22.88 -5.38
CA GLN A 53 -16.44 21.98 -6.22
C GLN A 53 -15.72 21.40 -7.44
N GLN A 54 -14.37 21.37 -7.42
CA GLN A 54 -13.53 20.79 -8.46
C GLN A 54 -13.30 19.29 -8.22
N TYR A 55 -14.38 18.51 -8.19
CA TYR A 55 -14.34 17.10 -7.80
C TYR A 55 -13.42 16.23 -8.67
N GLY A 56 -13.35 16.50 -9.98
CA GLY A 56 -12.41 15.78 -10.87
C GLY A 56 -10.93 16.01 -10.51
N CYS A 57 -10.59 17.20 -9.99
CA CYS A 57 -9.25 17.47 -9.49
C CYS A 57 -9.00 16.75 -8.15
N ALA A 58 -9.95 16.86 -7.22
CA ALA A 58 -9.89 16.18 -5.92
C ALA A 58 -9.73 14.67 -6.07
N PHE A 59 -10.50 14.03 -6.97
CA PHE A 59 -10.45 12.60 -7.23
C PHE A 59 -9.06 12.15 -7.73
N ARG A 60 -8.47 12.88 -8.68
CA ARG A 60 -7.12 12.57 -9.19
C ARG A 60 -6.05 12.70 -8.12
N ILE A 61 -6.18 13.68 -7.22
CA ILE A 61 -5.24 13.85 -6.10
C ILE A 61 -5.40 12.68 -5.12
N LEU A 62 -6.64 12.32 -4.76
CA LEU A 62 -6.91 11.23 -3.85
C LEU A 62 -6.46 9.87 -4.39
N ALA A 63 -6.58 9.62 -5.69
CA ALA A 63 -6.05 8.40 -6.31
C ALA A 63 -4.51 8.28 -6.13
N LYS A 64 -3.77 9.40 -6.26
CA LYS A 64 -2.33 9.43 -5.99
C LYS A 64 -2.02 9.21 -4.51
N VAL A 65 -2.81 9.82 -3.63
CA VAL A 65 -2.69 9.64 -2.18
C VAL A 65 -2.89 8.18 -1.81
N GLU A 66 -3.91 7.51 -2.35
CA GLU A 66 -4.17 6.10 -2.08
C GLU A 66 -2.99 5.22 -2.51
N ALA A 67 -2.46 5.44 -3.72
CA ALA A 67 -1.29 4.71 -4.20
C ALA A 67 -0.08 4.90 -3.27
N THR A 68 0.22 6.14 -2.87
CA THR A 68 1.34 6.42 -1.96
C THR A 68 1.11 5.82 -0.56
N THR A 69 -0.11 5.88 -0.02
CA THR A 69 -0.44 5.27 1.27
C THR A 69 -0.26 3.75 1.25
N ARG A 70 -0.60 3.08 0.14
CA ARG A 70 -0.33 1.65 -0.02
C ARG A 70 1.17 1.33 0.02
N LEU A 71 2.01 2.16 -0.61
CA LEU A 71 3.48 2.01 -0.54
C LEU A 71 4.01 2.20 0.89
N ILE A 72 3.56 3.23 1.59
CA ILE A 72 3.91 3.48 3.00
C ILE A 72 3.52 2.29 3.88
N ALA A 73 2.32 1.74 3.70
CA ALA A 73 1.83 0.60 4.48
C ALA A 73 2.63 -0.68 4.19
N LYS A 74 2.97 -0.94 2.92
CA LYS A 74 3.85 -2.06 2.52
C LYS A 74 5.21 -1.94 3.19
N GLU A 75 5.77 -0.73 3.20
CA GLU A 75 7.07 -0.46 3.81
C GLU A 75 7.07 -0.60 5.32
N SER A 76 6.08 -0.02 5.99
CA SER A 76 5.89 -0.14 7.43
C SER A 76 5.81 -1.62 7.84
N ARG A 77 5.03 -2.43 7.09
CA ARG A 77 4.93 -3.87 7.32
C ARG A 77 6.26 -4.60 7.13
N ARG A 78 7.02 -4.26 6.08
CA ARG A 78 8.37 -4.80 5.84
C ARG A 78 9.30 -4.50 7.01
N GLY A 79 9.30 -3.25 7.50
CA GLY A 79 10.09 -2.84 8.66
C GLY A 79 9.74 -3.60 9.93
N ILE A 80 8.45 -3.84 10.20
CA ILE A 80 8.00 -4.64 11.35
C ILE A 80 8.45 -6.09 11.23
N LEU A 81 8.25 -6.71 10.07
CA LEU A 81 8.64 -8.11 9.83
C LEU A 81 10.16 -8.32 9.98
N SER A 82 10.97 -7.37 9.48
CA SER A 82 12.43 -7.41 9.64
C SER A 82 12.85 -7.38 11.11
N LYS A 83 12.22 -6.50 11.92
CA LYS A 83 12.48 -6.43 13.37
C LYS A 83 12.10 -7.72 14.10
N VAL A 84 10.93 -8.29 13.79
CA VAL A 84 10.45 -9.54 14.39
C VAL A 84 11.34 -10.72 14.00
N ASN A 85 11.81 -10.78 12.75
CA ASN A 85 12.70 -11.85 12.29
C ASN A 85 14.09 -11.75 12.96
N ASN A 86 14.65 -10.54 13.05
CA ASN A 86 15.95 -10.34 13.70
C ASN A 86 15.91 -10.60 15.20
N GLN A 87 14.77 -10.32 15.86
CA GLN A 87 14.57 -10.65 17.27
C GLN A 87 14.58 -12.17 17.51
N ARG A 88 14.01 -12.97 16.60
CA ARG A 88 14.05 -14.44 16.66
C ARG A 88 15.44 -15.04 16.40
N SER A 89 16.25 -14.41 15.56
CA SER A 89 17.62 -14.88 15.29
C SER A 89 18.58 -14.56 16.43
N ALA A 90 18.45 -13.39 17.07
CA ALA A 90 19.29 -13.01 18.20
C ALA A 90 19.04 -13.86 19.46
N GLU A 91 17.85 -14.42 19.61
CA GLU A 91 17.49 -15.34 20.70
C GLU A 91 17.88 -16.81 20.42
N SER A 92 18.40 -17.11 19.21
CA SER A 92 18.68 -18.48 18.76
C SER A 92 20.15 -18.92 18.90
N GLU A 93 21.08 -18.03 19.24
CA GLU A 93 22.51 -18.37 19.34
C GLU A 93 22.92 -18.89 20.74
N ASP A 94 22.08 -18.71 21.76
CA ASP A 94 22.37 -19.14 23.15
C ASP A 94 21.71 -20.48 23.55
N GLU A 95 20.96 -21.15 22.67
CA GLU A 95 20.07 -22.26 23.07
C GLU A 95 20.29 -23.59 22.30
N GLU A 96 21.53 -23.91 21.93
CA GLU A 96 21.92 -25.30 21.61
C GLU A 96 22.14 -26.15 22.88
N MET A 97 21.15 -26.29 23.77
CA MET A 97 21.19 -27.43 24.72
C MET A 97 19.93 -27.74 25.55
N LEU A 98 18.79 -27.09 25.34
CA LEU A 98 17.62 -27.42 26.15
C LEU A 98 16.44 -27.69 25.23
N GLU A 99 15.99 -28.95 25.28
CA GLU A 99 14.74 -29.41 24.67
C GLU A 99 13.67 -28.35 24.90
N ARG A 100 13.16 -27.83 23.78
CA ARG A 100 12.18 -26.74 23.69
C ARG A 100 10.86 -27.12 24.36
N VAL A 101 10.84 -27.11 25.69
CA VAL A 101 9.60 -27.11 26.46
C VAL A 101 9.02 -25.73 26.27
N ARG A 102 8.07 -25.62 25.33
CA ARG A 102 7.30 -24.40 25.09
C ARG A 102 6.58 -24.02 26.39
N LYS A 103 7.21 -23.17 27.20
CA LYS A 103 6.63 -22.67 28.43
C LYS A 103 5.76 -21.47 28.07
N VAL A 104 4.45 -21.69 28.13
CA VAL A 104 3.46 -20.62 28.03
C VAL A 104 3.23 -20.10 29.44
N SER A 105 3.69 -18.87 29.71
CA SER A 105 3.34 -18.16 30.94
C SER A 105 2.33 -17.07 30.62
N PHE A 106 1.28 -16.97 31.43
CA PHE A 106 0.37 -15.84 31.42
C PHE A 106 0.94 -14.70 32.27
N SER A 107 0.58 -13.46 31.95
CA SER A 107 0.88 -12.30 32.80
C SER A 107 0.18 -12.45 34.16
N ASP A 108 0.71 -11.85 35.22
CA ASP A 108 0.04 -11.83 36.53
C ASP A 108 -1.25 -11.00 36.51
N ASP A 109 -1.36 -10.08 35.55
CA ASP A 109 -2.53 -9.22 35.33
C ASP A 109 -3.47 -9.78 34.25
N VAL A 110 -4.06 -10.96 34.48
CA VAL A 110 -5.11 -11.51 33.62
C VAL A 110 -6.48 -11.26 34.25
N CYS A 111 -7.21 -10.28 33.71
CA CYS A 111 -8.61 -10.06 34.02
C CYS A 111 -9.48 -10.92 33.10
N VAL A 112 -10.26 -11.84 33.69
CA VAL A 112 -11.28 -12.60 32.97
C VAL A 112 -12.54 -11.74 32.90
N GLY A 113 -12.88 -11.28 31.70
CA GLY A 113 -14.17 -10.65 31.43
C GLY A 113 -15.22 -11.71 31.13
N GLU A 114 -16.39 -11.61 31.75
CA GLU A 114 -17.57 -12.38 31.34
C GLU A 114 -18.01 -11.85 29.97
N ALA A 115 -17.95 -12.71 28.95
CA ALA A 115 -18.49 -12.42 27.64
C ALA A 115 -19.83 -13.15 27.50
N GLU A 116 -20.83 -12.45 26.98
CA GLU A 116 -22.09 -13.08 26.60
C GLU A 116 -21.84 -14.14 25.52
N ASP A 117 -22.54 -15.28 25.62
CA ASP A 117 -22.55 -16.31 24.59
C ASP A 117 -23.30 -15.78 23.37
N ILE A 118 -22.54 -15.21 22.44
CA ILE A 118 -23.05 -14.77 21.15
C ILE A 118 -22.97 -15.95 20.19
N ASP A 119 -24.07 -16.22 19.49
CA ASP A 119 -24.10 -17.21 18.43
C ASP A 119 -23.13 -16.81 17.31
N ARG A 120 -22.02 -17.56 17.20
CA ARG A 120 -21.01 -17.42 16.14
C ARG A 120 -21.33 -18.31 14.94
N SER A 121 -22.54 -18.87 14.86
CA SER A 121 -22.96 -19.63 13.69
C SER A 121 -22.90 -18.73 12.46
N ILE A 122 -22.29 -19.27 11.41
CA ILE A 122 -22.19 -18.57 10.14
C ILE A 122 -23.58 -18.66 9.51
N SER A 123 -24.16 -17.51 9.17
CA SER A 123 -25.42 -17.46 8.42
C SER A 123 -25.28 -18.30 7.15
N PRO A 124 -26.24 -19.19 6.84
CA PRO A 124 -26.15 -20.05 5.66
C PRO A 124 -26.07 -19.20 4.40
N VAL A 125 -24.89 -19.17 3.79
CA VAL A 125 -24.66 -18.48 2.52
C VAL A 125 -25.16 -19.39 1.40
N ALA A 126 -26.00 -18.82 0.52
CA ALA A 126 -26.49 -19.54 -0.65
C ALA A 126 -25.31 -19.97 -1.55
N ARG A 127 -25.39 -21.17 -2.13
CA ARG A 127 -24.38 -21.58 -3.11
C ARG A 127 -24.51 -20.69 -4.35
N PRO A 128 -23.39 -20.20 -4.91
CA PRO A 128 -23.43 -19.42 -6.14
C PRO A 128 -24.00 -20.27 -7.28
N SER A 129 -24.79 -19.62 -8.12
CA SER A 129 -25.33 -20.17 -9.35
C SER A 129 -24.23 -20.44 -10.38
N VAL A 130 -24.56 -21.25 -11.38
CA VAL A 130 -23.65 -21.51 -12.52
C VAL A 130 -23.33 -20.20 -13.26
N GLU A 131 -24.31 -19.31 -13.41
CA GLU A 131 -24.12 -18.03 -14.08
C GLU A 131 -23.14 -17.12 -13.33
N GLU A 132 -23.28 -17.02 -12.00
CA GLU A 132 -22.35 -16.26 -11.15
C GLU A 132 -20.93 -16.85 -11.21
N MET A 133 -20.80 -18.18 -11.24
CA MET A 133 -19.50 -18.83 -11.42
C MET A 133 -18.89 -18.56 -12.81
N LEU A 134 -19.70 -18.56 -13.87
CA LEU A 134 -19.25 -18.25 -15.22
C LEU A 134 -18.80 -16.80 -15.34
N PHE A 135 -19.51 -15.87 -14.71
CA PHE A 135 -19.10 -14.46 -14.63
C PHE A 135 -17.74 -14.31 -13.94
N VAL A 136 -17.56 -14.92 -12.76
CA VAL A 136 -16.27 -14.92 -12.05
C VAL A 136 -15.16 -15.54 -12.90
N ARG A 137 -15.44 -16.60 -13.66
CA ARG A 137 -14.46 -17.24 -14.53
C ARG A 137 -14.07 -16.37 -15.73
N ALA A 138 -15.04 -15.66 -16.31
CA ALA A 138 -14.81 -14.75 -17.43
C ALA A 138 -14.07 -13.47 -17.03
N CYS A 139 -14.25 -13.01 -15.79
CA CYS A 139 -13.56 -11.83 -15.25
C CYS A 139 -12.12 -12.09 -14.76
N ARG A 140 -11.65 -13.35 -14.82
CA ARG A 140 -10.26 -13.68 -14.49
C ARG A 140 -9.39 -13.56 -15.73
N ASP A 141 -8.28 -12.86 -15.61
CA ASP A 141 -7.24 -12.86 -16.63
C ASP A 141 -6.81 -14.30 -16.91
N ILE A 142 -6.93 -14.72 -18.17
CA ILE A 142 -6.48 -16.05 -18.56
C ILE A 142 -4.95 -16.01 -18.60
N PRO A 143 -4.24 -16.85 -17.82
CA PRO A 143 -2.78 -16.87 -17.85
C PRO A 143 -2.28 -17.13 -19.27
N SER A 144 -1.59 -16.14 -19.84
CA SER A 144 -1.11 -16.20 -21.22
C SER A 144 0.05 -17.18 -21.41
N GLU A 145 0.68 -17.61 -20.31
CA GLU A 145 1.84 -18.50 -20.28
C GLU A 145 1.60 -19.88 -20.90
N ASN A 146 0.34 -20.35 -20.95
CA ASN A 146 -0.01 -21.65 -21.52
C ASN A 146 -0.24 -21.63 -23.04
N TYR A 147 -0.36 -20.46 -23.68
CA TYR A 147 -0.66 -20.41 -25.11
C TYR A 147 0.57 -20.64 -25.98
N THR A 148 1.79 -20.38 -25.49
CA THR A 148 3.02 -20.57 -26.27
C THR A 148 3.27 -22.02 -26.70
N LEU A 149 2.69 -23.00 -25.99
CA LEU A 149 2.78 -24.42 -26.32
C LEU A 149 1.92 -24.84 -27.52
N TYR A 150 0.88 -24.08 -27.87
CA TYR A 150 -0.07 -24.47 -28.93
C TYR A 150 0.21 -23.86 -30.30
N TRP A 151 1.06 -22.82 -30.37
CA TRP A 151 1.43 -22.15 -31.63
C TRP A 151 2.80 -22.60 -32.17
N ALA A 152 3.49 -23.52 -31.50
CA ALA A 152 4.81 -24.03 -31.89
C ALA A 152 4.76 -25.29 -32.76
N GLN A 153 3.58 -25.74 -33.19
CA GLN A 153 3.41 -26.80 -34.18
C GLN A 153 2.77 -26.22 -35.43
N ASP A 154 3.56 -25.50 -36.21
CA ASP A 154 3.41 -25.39 -37.67
C ASP A 154 4.71 -24.76 -38.20
N SER A 155 5.71 -25.61 -38.43
CA SER A 155 6.93 -25.33 -39.20
C SER A 155 7.36 -26.61 -39.90
#